data_AF-A0A2V9Y1P7-F1
#
_entry.id   AF-A0A2V9Y1P7-F1
#
_cell.length_a   1.000
_cell.length_b   1.000
_cell.length_c   1.000
_cell.angle_alpha   90.00
_cell.angle_beta   90.00
_cell.angle_gamma   90.00
#
_symmetry.space_group_name_H-M   'P 1'
#
loop_
_entity.id
_entity.type
_entity.pdbx_description
1 polymer ?
#
loop_
_entity_poly.entity_id
_entity_poly.type
_entity_poly.pdbx_seq_one_letter_code
_entity_poly.pdbx_strand_id
1 'polypeptide(L)'
;MPSSLDYVPENSMPYTVSSRDSWETLAQRPDVQNSGMSAIDLCYFNFKTRNFAEINWYLNRKIGCRHATRDGSNYMFSDSDKYTQKCPSPGVVYLPKHGSIAPVHETTEEP
;
A
#
# COMPACT_ATOMS: atom_id res chain seq x y z
N MET A 1 5.00 -4.71 14.32
CA MET A 1 4.40 -4.35 13.01
C MET A 1 5.12 -5.15 11.93
N PRO A 2 4.42 -5.69 10.93
CA PRO A 2 4.96 -6.73 10.03
C PRO A 2 6.13 -6.32 9.11
N SER A 3 6.27 -5.03 8.79
CA SER A 3 7.41 -4.46 8.07
C SER A 3 7.88 -3.19 8.78
N SER A 4 9.11 -2.74 8.49
CA SER A 4 9.60 -1.48 9.00
C SER A 4 8.94 -0.29 8.28
N LEU A 5 8.98 0.89 8.90
CA LEU A 5 8.38 2.10 8.32
C LEU A 5 9.10 2.60 7.06
N ASP A 6 10.38 2.28 6.93
CA ASP A 6 11.26 2.58 5.78
C ASP A 6 11.32 1.42 4.77
N TYR A 7 10.62 0.31 5.01
CA TYR A 7 10.57 -0.82 4.07
C TYR A 7 10.08 -0.36 2.69
N VAL A 8 10.84 -0.76 1.66
CA VAL A 8 10.51 -0.57 0.25
C VAL A 8 10.45 -1.95 -0.39
N PRO A 9 9.33 -2.34 -1.03
CA PRO A 9 9.24 -3.62 -1.72
C PRO A 9 10.22 -3.69 -2.89
N GLU A 10 10.86 -4.84 -3.09
CA GLU A 10 11.69 -5.08 -4.26
C GLU A 10 10.88 -5.00 -5.55
N ASN A 11 11.55 -4.70 -6.66
CA ASN A 11 10.93 -4.58 -7.98
C ASN A 11 9.71 -3.66 -8.02
N SER A 12 9.71 -2.60 -7.20
CA SER A 12 8.62 -1.64 -7.14
C SER A 12 8.94 -0.29 -7.77
N MET A 13 7.90 0.50 -7.99
CA MET A 13 7.97 1.91 -8.34
C MET A 13 7.16 2.72 -7.32
N PRO A 14 7.69 3.84 -6.80
CA PRO A 14 6.92 4.71 -5.92
C PRO A 14 5.78 5.36 -6.71
N TYR A 15 4.63 5.49 -6.07
CA TYR A 15 3.43 6.13 -6.58
C TYR A 15 2.86 7.07 -5.53
N THR A 16 2.65 8.33 -5.91
CA THR A 16 2.00 9.32 -5.06
C THR A 16 0.50 9.19 -5.19
N VAL A 17 -0.18 8.88 -4.08
CA VAL A 17 -1.63 8.72 -4.05
C VAL A 17 -2.37 10.06 -4.13
N SER A 18 -3.60 10.00 -4.59
CA SER A 18 -4.56 11.10 -4.70
C SER A 18 -5.88 10.76 -4.00
N SER A 19 -6.78 11.74 -3.88
CA SER A 19 -8.12 11.52 -3.30
C SER A 19 -9.01 10.59 -4.14
N ARG A 20 -8.58 10.23 -5.35
CA ARG A 20 -9.29 9.29 -6.25
C ARG A 20 -8.77 7.86 -6.14
N ASP A 21 -7.69 7.66 -5.40
CA ASP A 21 -7.08 6.35 -5.24
C ASP A 21 -7.70 5.57 -4.08
N SER A 22 -7.81 4.26 -4.26
CA SER A 22 -8.01 3.26 -3.22
C SER A 22 -7.16 2.04 -3.58
N TRP A 23 -7.00 1.08 -2.68
CA TRP A 23 -6.27 -0.15 -3.03
C TRP A 23 -6.92 -0.89 -4.22
N GLU A 24 -8.24 -0.83 -4.33
CA GLU A 24 -9.00 -1.38 -5.46
C GLU A 24 -8.71 -0.65 -6.76
N THR A 25 -8.74 0.70 -6.77
CA THR A 25 -8.46 1.44 -8.01
C THR A 25 -7.00 1.30 -8.42
N LEU A 26 -6.07 1.21 -7.46
CA LEU A 26 -4.65 0.94 -7.73
C LEU A 26 -4.42 -0.44 -8.34
N ALA A 27 -5.08 -1.48 -7.82
CA ALA A 27 -5.02 -2.83 -8.38
C ALA A 27 -5.58 -2.90 -9.81
N GLN A 28 -6.55 -2.05 -10.13
CA GLN A 28 -7.15 -1.95 -11.46
C GLN A 28 -6.34 -1.13 -12.46
N ARG A 29 -5.24 -0.48 -12.06
CA ARG A 29 -4.44 0.29 -13.01
C ARG A 29 -3.79 -0.63 -14.07
N PRO A 30 -3.71 -0.22 -15.35
CA PRO A 30 -3.14 -1.06 -16.39
C PRO A 30 -1.68 -1.52 -16.15
N ASP A 31 -0.88 -0.71 -15.48
CA ASP A 31 0.51 -1.04 -15.09
C ASP A 31 0.58 -2.08 -13.97
N VAL A 32 -0.44 -2.15 -13.11
CA VAL A 32 -0.54 -3.11 -12.00
C VAL A 32 -1.25 -4.40 -12.41
N GLN A 33 -2.27 -4.34 -13.27
CA GLN A 33 -3.08 -5.51 -13.65
C GLN A 33 -2.25 -6.69 -14.19
N ASN A 34 -1.15 -6.41 -14.88
CA ASN A 34 -0.25 -7.44 -15.41
C ASN A 34 0.49 -8.24 -14.32
N SER A 35 0.51 -7.76 -13.08
CA SER A 35 1.04 -8.49 -11.93
C SER A 35 0.05 -9.50 -11.34
N GLY A 36 -1.24 -9.42 -11.69
CA GLY A 36 -2.30 -10.25 -11.13
C GLY A 36 -2.65 -9.96 -9.66
N MET A 37 -2.12 -8.88 -9.08
CA MET A 37 -2.33 -8.54 -7.66
C MET A 37 -3.74 -7.98 -7.42
N SER A 38 -4.40 -8.49 -6.38
CA SER A 38 -5.60 -7.86 -5.84
C SER A 38 -5.27 -6.66 -4.93
N ALA A 39 -6.30 -5.92 -4.51
CA ALA A 39 -6.14 -4.81 -3.54
C ALA A 39 -5.44 -5.26 -2.25
N ILE A 40 -5.82 -6.43 -1.72
CA ILE A 40 -5.23 -6.95 -0.48
C ILE A 40 -3.79 -7.44 -0.68
N ASP A 41 -3.44 -7.86 -1.90
CA ASP A 41 -2.07 -8.21 -2.27
C ASP A 41 -1.18 -6.99 -2.40
N LEU A 42 -1.70 -5.85 -2.89
CA LEU A 42 -0.98 -4.58 -2.86
C LEU A 42 -0.72 -4.11 -1.42
N CYS A 43 -1.68 -4.29 -0.51
CA CYS A 43 -1.47 -4.02 0.92
C CYS A 43 -0.34 -4.89 1.47
N TYR A 44 -0.37 -6.21 1.19
CA TYR A 44 0.68 -7.12 1.62
C TYR A 44 2.03 -6.77 1.01
N PHE A 45 2.08 -6.40 -0.27
CA PHE A 45 3.28 -5.96 -0.95
C PHE A 45 3.92 -4.77 -0.24
N ASN A 46 3.11 -3.77 0.14
CA ASN A 46 3.56 -2.53 0.78
C ASN A 46 3.92 -2.67 2.27
N PHE A 47 3.25 -3.58 2.99
CA PHE A 47 3.28 -3.61 4.46
C PHE A 47 3.61 -4.97 5.08
N LYS A 48 3.73 -6.02 4.27
CA LYS A 48 3.86 -7.44 4.68
C LYS A 48 2.71 -7.92 5.59
N THR A 49 1.50 -7.40 5.38
CA THR A 49 0.31 -7.83 6.11
C THR A 49 -0.99 -7.68 5.32
N ARG A 50 -1.94 -8.55 5.67
CA ARG A 50 -3.34 -8.52 5.21
C ARG A 50 -4.32 -8.20 6.35
N ASN A 51 -3.83 -7.93 7.56
CA ASN A 51 -4.67 -7.55 8.69
C ASN A 51 -5.12 -6.08 8.55
N PHE A 52 -6.44 -5.85 8.53
CA PHE A 52 -6.99 -4.51 8.30
C PHE A 52 -6.60 -3.47 9.37
N ALA A 53 -6.49 -3.87 10.64
CA ALA A 53 -6.07 -2.94 11.69
C ALA A 53 -4.61 -2.50 11.51
N GLU A 54 -3.74 -3.42 11.10
CA GLU A 54 -2.34 -3.11 10.80
C GLU A 54 -2.21 -2.27 9.53
N ILE A 55 -2.99 -2.56 8.48
CA ILE A 55 -3.06 -1.74 7.27
C ILE A 55 -3.45 -0.30 7.63
N ASN A 56 -4.52 -0.11 8.41
CA ASN A 56 -4.92 1.23 8.87
C ASN A 56 -3.84 1.93 9.68
N TRP A 57 -3.09 1.19 10.50
CA TRP A 57 -1.96 1.74 11.22
C TRP A 57 -0.87 2.26 10.25
N TYR A 58 -0.53 1.53 9.18
CA TYR A 58 0.44 2.00 8.18
C TYR A 58 -0.08 3.18 7.36
N LEU A 59 -1.36 3.15 6.95
CA LEU A 59 -1.98 4.28 6.26
C LEU A 59 -1.76 5.57 7.08
N ASN A 60 -2.00 5.52 8.39
CA ASN A 60 -1.83 6.68 9.26
C ASN A 60 -0.36 7.04 9.59
N ARG A 61 0.50 6.05 9.80
CA ARG A 61 1.86 6.24 10.35
C ARG A 61 2.94 6.32 9.29
N LYS A 62 2.88 5.48 8.26
CA LYS A 62 3.85 5.41 7.16
C LYS A 62 3.50 6.39 6.04
N ILE A 63 2.25 6.36 5.60
CA ILE A 63 1.78 7.16 4.46
C ILE A 63 1.27 8.53 4.91
N GLY A 64 0.71 8.61 6.11
CA GLY A 64 0.24 9.88 6.67
C GLY A 64 -1.22 10.20 6.37
N CYS A 65 -2.02 9.22 5.97
CA CYS A 65 -3.45 9.37 5.79
C CYS A 65 -4.12 9.88 7.07
N ARG A 66 -4.85 10.99 6.95
CA ARG A 66 -5.59 11.63 8.08
C ARG A 66 -7.10 11.60 7.92
N HIS A 67 -7.58 11.30 6.72
CA HIS A 67 -9.01 11.21 6.45
C HIS A 67 -9.47 9.77 6.65
N ALA A 68 -10.63 9.62 7.28
CA ALA A 68 -11.29 8.33 7.43
C ALA A 68 -12.40 8.17 6.38
N THR A 69 -12.70 6.92 6.04
CA THR A 69 -13.90 6.55 5.29
C THR A 69 -15.16 7.00 6.04
N ARG A 70 -16.30 7.10 5.34
CA ARG A 70 -17.55 7.62 5.90
C ARG A 70 -18.05 6.85 7.14
N ASP A 71 -17.77 5.56 7.20
CA ASP A 71 -18.10 4.68 8.33
C ASP A 71 -17.11 4.82 9.51
N GLY A 72 -16.01 5.56 9.32
CA GLY A 72 -14.97 5.80 10.34
C GLY A 72 -14.03 4.61 10.56
N SER A 73 -14.20 3.51 9.82
CA SER A 73 -13.48 2.26 10.09
C SER A 73 -12.08 2.20 9.49
N ASN A 74 -11.84 2.93 8.40
CA ASN A 74 -10.58 2.87 7.65
C ASN A 74 -10.05 4.27 7.33
N TYR A 75 -8.72 4.39 7.20
CA TYR A 75 -8.14 5.58 6.59
C TYR A 75 -8.26 5.50 5.06
N MET A 76 -8.39 6.65 4.42
CA MET A 76 -8.46 6.78 2.95
C MET A 76 -7.32 7.66 2.44
N PHE A 77 -6.93 7.44 1.19
CA PHE A 77 -5.97 8.28 0.50
C PHE A 77 -6.56 9.67 0.20
N SER A 78 -5.68 10.66 0.19
CA SER A 78 -6.01 12.05 -0.09
C SER A 78 -4.85 12.75 -0.78
N ASP A 79 -5.15 13.75 -1.61
CA ASP A 79 -4.17 14.64 -2.22
C ASP A 79 -3.34 15.41 -1.18
N SER A 80 -3.81 15.50 0.07
CA SER A 80 -3.11 16.14 1.17
C SER A 80 -2.05 15.25 1.84
N ASP A 81 -2.10 13.94 1.63
CA ASP A 81 -1.25 12.99 2.37
C ASP A 81 0.24 13.23 2.11
N LYS A 82 0.59 13.63 0.88
CA LYS A 82 1.96 14.00 0.46
C LYS A 82 2.58 15.17 1.24
N TYR A 83 1.77 15.94 1.96
CA TYR A 83 2.24 17.07 2.77
C TYR A 83 2.40 16.71 4.26
N THR A 84 2.17 15.45 4.65
CA THR A 84 2.26 15.03 6.05
C THR A 84 3.72 14.89 6.49
N GLN A 85 4.29 15.96 7.03
CA GLN A 85 5.72 16.07 7.41
C GLN A 85 6.22 15.06 8.46
N LYS A 86 5.32 14.36 9.18
CA LYS A 86 5.66 13.42 10.27
C LYS A 86 5.63 11.95 9.85
N CYS A 87 5.59 11.68 8.54
CA CYS A 87 5.48 10.32 8.01
C CYS A 87 6.70 9.99 7.14
N PRO A 88 7.26 8.76 7.26
CA PRO A 88 8.41 8.33 6.47
C PRO A 88 8.19 8.37 4.95
N SER A 89 6.96 8.16 4.49
CA SER A 89 6.62 8.08 3.06
C SER A 89 5.33 8.83 2.77
N PRO A 90 5.33 10.17 2.91
CA PRO A 90 4.10 10.96 2.90
C PRO A 90 3.38 10.82 1.55
N GLY A 91 2.16 10.28 1.57
CA GLY A 91 1.35 10.04 0.37
C GLY A 91 1.97 9.09 -0.65
N VAL A 92 2.95 8.26 -0.26
CA VAL A 92 3.63 7.33 -1.19
C VAL A 92 3.30 5.88 -0.86
N VAL A 93 2.85 5.15 -1.88
CA VAL A 93 2.78 3.68 -1.92
C VAL A 93 3.72 3.16 -3.00
N TYR A 94 3.96 1.85 -3.00
CA TYR A 94 4.78 1.17 -3.98
C TYR A 94 3.91 0.24 -4.83
N LEU A 95 4.03 0.37 -6.15
CA LEU A 95 3.39 -0.48 -7.15
C LEU A 95 4.42 -1.43 -7.75
N PRO A 96 4.07 -2.68 -8.12
CA PRO A 96 5.01 -3.58 -8.80
C PRO A 96 5.45 -2.97 -10.13
N LYS A 97 6.72 -3.16 -10.51
CA LYS A 97 7.21 -2.82 -11.85
C LYS A 97 6.46 -3.66 -12.89
N HIS A 98 6.17 -3.07 -14.03
CA HIS A 98 5.51 -3.77 -15.12
C HIS A 98 6.28 -5.04 -15.51
N GLY A 99 5.60 -6.17 -15.57
CA GLY A 99 6.19 -7.48 -15.90
C GLY A 99 6.90 -8.19 -14.75
N SER A 100 6.96 -7.60 -13.55
CA SER A 100 7.42 -8.32 -12.37
C SER A 100 6.30 -9.19 -11.79
N ILE A 101 6.59 -10.48 -11.60
CA ILE A 101 5.76 -11.35 -10.76
C ILE A 101 6.09 -10.95 -9.33
N ALA A 102 5.19 -10.23 -8.69
CA ALA A 102 5.38 -9.90 -7.30
C ALA A 102 5.29 -11.20 -6.47
N PRO A 103 6.12 -11.35 -5.42
CA PRO A 103 6.04 -12.51 -4.53
C PRO A 103 4.77 -12.39 -3.68
N VAL A 104 3.63 -12.83 -4.22
CA VAL A 104 2.32 -12.79 -3.55
C VAL A 104 2.06 -14.06 -2.74
N HIS A 105 2.90 -15.08 -2.94
CA HIS A 105 2.87 -16.37 -2.29
C HIS A 105 4.24 -16.69 -1.66
N GLU A 106 4.60 -16.04 -0.57
CA GLU A 106 5.34 -16.75 0.48
C GLU A 106 4.29 -17.58 1.24
N THR A 107 3.84 -18.66 0.60
CA THR A 107 3.35 -19.81 1.36
C THR A 107 4.54 -20.32 2.16
N THR A 108 4.35 -20.47 3.46
CA THR A 108 5.17 -21.26 4.38
C THR A 108 5.81 -22.46 3.69
N GLU A 109 7.08 -22.32 3.36
CA GLU A 109 8.07 -23.36 3.06
C GLU A 109 9.38 -22.71 3.54
N GLU A 110 10.18 -23.23 4.46
CA GLU A 110 10.55 -24.60 4.87
C GLU A 110 11.27 -24.49 6.25
N PRO A 111 11.93 -25.52 6.83
CA PRO A 111 11.82 -26.98 6.69
C PRO A 111 11.30 -27.69 7.97
#